data_AF-A0A7J8G639-F1
#
_entry.id   AF-A0A7J8G639-F1
#
_cell.length_a   1.000
_cell.length_b   1.000
_cell.length_c   1.000
_cell.angle_alpha   90.00
_cell.angle_beta   90.00
_cell.angle_gamma   90.00
#
_symmetry.space_group_name_H-M   'P 1'
#
loop_
_entity.id
_entity.type
_entity.pdbx_description
1 polymer ?
#
loop_
_entity_poly.entity_id
_entity_poly.type
_entity_poly.pdbx_seq_one_letter_code
_entity_poly.pdbx_strand_id
1 'polypeptide(L)'
;MWDNNAWTFFYDNSTDGEPPFLTQDFIHAFQPDAKLIVMLRDPVERLYSDYLYFASSNKSADDFHEKVTEALQLFENCMLDYSLRACVYNNSLNNAMPVRLQVGLYAVYLLDWLTVFSKEQFLVLRLEDHASNVSYTMHRVFQFLSLGPLSEKQMALMTKSPASNARRPEDRNLGPMWPVTQRILQDFYRPFNAKLAQVLADKAFAWRKT
;
A
#
# COMPACT_ATOMS: atom_id res chain seq x y z
N MET A 1 4.85 -2.48 -6.51
CA MET A 1 3.72 -3.44 -6.52
C MET A 1 2.49 -2.86 -7.20
N TRP A 2 2.01 -1.70 -6.77
CA TRP A 2 0.73 -1.15 -7.23
C TRP A 2 0.79 -0.39 -8.56
N ASP A 3 1.93 0.23 -8.88
CA ASP A 3 2.06 1.09 -10.06
C ASP A 3 2.12 0.28 -11.34
N ASN A 4 0.98 0.17 -12.01
CA ASN A 4 0.83 -0.47 -13.32
C ASN A 4 -0.03 0.40 -14.24
N ASN A 5 -0.17 1.70 -13.98
CA ASN A 5 -1.12 2.59 -14.66
C ASN A 5 -0.85 2.76 -16.17
N ALA A 6 0.33 2.38 -16.65
CA ALA A 6 0.71 2.49 -18.05
C ALA A 6 0.19 1.34 -18.94
N TRP A 7 -0.42 0.30 -18.38
CA TRP A 7 -0.80 -0.91 -19.12
C TRP A 7 -1.72 -0.63 -20.32
N THR A 8 -2.62 0.35 -20.21
CA THR A 8 -3.55 0.76 -21.28
C THR A 8 -2.85 1.38 -22.50
N PHE A 9 -1.58 1.78 -22.39
CA PHE A 9 -0.80 2.25 -23.53
C PHE A 9 -0.20 1.12 -24.36
N PHE A 10 -0.11 -0.08 -23.79
CA PHE A 10 0.56 -1.23 -24.40
C PHE A 10 -0.41 -2.32 -24.88
N TYR A 11 -1.61 -2.39 -24.28
CA TYR A 11 -2.59 -3.42 -24.56
C TYR A 11 -3.91 -2.78 -24.98
N ASP A 12 -4.60 -3.44 -25.92
CA ASP A 12 -5.90 -2.98 -26.42
C ASP A 12 -7.04 -3.30 -25.44
N ASN A 13 -8.24 -2.82 -25.76
CA ASN A 13 -9.45 -2.98 -24.94
C ASN A 13 -10.02 -4.42 -24.93
N SER A 14 -9.31 -5.42 -25.48
CA SER A 14 -9.80 -6.81 -25.53
C SER A 14 -9.73 -7.56 -24.19
N THR A 15 -9.29 -6.88 -23.13
CA THR A 15 -8.86 -7.46 -21.86
C THR A 15 -9.91 -7.34 -20.75
N ASP A 16 -11.18 -7.11 -21.10
CA ASP A 16 -12.29 -6.92 -20.15
C ASP A 16 -12.00 -5.87 -19.05
N GLY A 17 -11.18 -4.86 -19.38
CA GLY A 17 -10.81 -3.78 -18.46
C GLY A 17 -9.70 -4.13 -17.46
N GLU A 18 -8.98 -5.23 -17.67
CA GLU A 18 -7.96 -5.73 -16.76
C GLU A 18 -6.57 -5.87 -17.43
N PRO A 19 -5.47 -5.53 -16.73
CA PRO A 19 -4.14 -5.69 -17.31
C PRO A 19 -3.79 -7.17 -17.53
N PRO A 20 -3.41 -7.58 -18.76
CA PRO A 20 -3.02 -8.96 -19.05
C PRO A 20 -1.62 -9.29 -18.53
N PHE A 21 -0.76 -8.27 -18.43
CA PHE A 21 0.56 -8.34 -17.85
C PHE A 21 0.79 -7.13 -16.94
N LEU A 22 1.55 -7.36 -15.89
CA LEU A 22 1.87 -6.42 -14.83
C LEU A 22 3.38 -6.41 -14.59
N THR A 23 3.85 -5.45 -13.78
CA THR A 23 5.26 -5.25 -13.48
C THR A 23 5.96 -6.52 -12.97
N GLN A 24 5.26 -7.36 -12.19
CA GLN A 24 5.84 -8.61 -11.69
C GLN A 24 6.17 -9.62 -12.79
N ASP A 25 5.42 -9.65 -13.90
CA ASP A 25 5.65 -10.59 -15.00
C ASP A 25 6.99 -10.28 -15.67
N PHE A 26 7.26 -8.99 -15.88
CA PHE A 26 8.53 -8.53 -16.41
C PHE A 26 9.69 -8.80 -15.45
N ILE A 27 9.51 -8.51 -14.14
CA ILE A 27 10.56 -8.79 -13.15
C ILE A 27 10.85 -10.30 -13.11
N HIS A 28 9.82 -11.15 -13.10
CA HIS A 28 9.99 -12.60 -13.07
C HIS A 28 10.70 -13.13 -14.33
N ALA A 29 10.38 -12.57 -15.51
CA ALA A 29 11.06 -12.94 -16.75
C ALA A 29 12.58 -12.65 -16.73
N PHE A 30 13.00 -11.57 -16.06
CA PHE A 30 14.42 -11.19 -15.96
C PHE A 30 15.14 -11.77 -14.74
N GLN A 31 14.44 -11.89 -13.61
CA GLN A 31 14.99 -12.34 -12.34
C GLN A 31 13.94 -13.19 -11.59
N PRO A 32 13.76 -14.47 -11.99
CA PRO A 32 12.74 -15.33 -11.41
C PRO A 32 12.98 -15.63 -9.93
N ASP A 33 14.24 -15.63 -9.50
CA ASP A 33 14.65 -15.92 -8.11
C ASP A 33 14.75 -14.64 -7.24
N ALA A 34 14.14 -13.53 -7.67
CA ALA A 34 14.17 -12.28 -6.91
C ALA A 34 13.65 -12.48 -5.48
N LYS A 35 14.33 -11.85 -4.52
CA LYS A 35 13.83 -11.68 -3.15
C LYS A 35 13.15 -10.31 -3.04
N LEU A 36 11.90 -10.30 -2.61
CA LEU A 36 11.03 -9.13 -2.60
C LEU A 36 10.71 -8.72 -1.17
N ILE A 37 11.09 -7.50 -0.79
CA ILE A 37 10.75 -6.93 0.53
C ILE A 37 9.64 -5.89 0.33
N VAL A 38 8.53 -6.07 1.03
CA VAL A 38 7.36 -5.21 0.95
C VAL A 38 7.06 -4.66 2.33
N MET A 39 7.04 -3.33 2.47
CA MET A 39 6.65 -2.67 3.71
C MET A 39 5.26 -2.06 3.53
N LEU A 40 4.28 -2.58 4.28
CA LEU A 40 2.90 -2.11 4.30
C LEU A 40 2.65 -1.26 5.54
N ARG A 41 1.63 -0.41 5.48
CA ARG A 41 1.18 0.46 6.58
C ARG A 41 -0.32 0.31 6.69
N ASP A 42 -0.94 0.65 7.83
CA ASP A 42 -2.39 0.83 7.91
C ASP A 42 -2.87 1.66 6.70
N PRO A 43 -3.73 1.10 5.81
CA PRO A 43 -4.11 1.77 4.58
C PRO A 43 -4.88 3.08 4.82
N VAL A 44 -5.53 3.23 5.98
CA VAL A 44 -6.20 4.46 6.40
C VAL A 44 -5.18 5.56 6.67
N GLU A 45 -4.18 5.27 7.52
CA GLU A 45 -3.11 6.21 7.84
C GLU A 45 -2.18 6.46 6.64
N ARG A 46 -2.01 5.46 5.76
CA ARG A 46 -1.29 5.60 4.50
C ARG A 46 -2.00 6.61 3.60
N LEU A 47 -3.31 6.48 3.37
CA LEU A 47 -4.07 7.37 2.51
C LEU A 47 -4.04 8.82 3.02
N TYR A 48 -4.15 9.03 4.33
CA TYR A 48 -4.05 10.37 4.89
C TYR A 48 -2.63 10.94 4.77
N SER A 49 -1.61 10.12 5.00
CA SER A 49 -0.22 10.54 4.78
C SER A 49 0.09 10.87 3.32
N ASP A 50 -0.55 10.17 2.39
CA ASP A 50 -0.46 10.37 0.95
C ASP A 50 -1.07 11.73 0.56
N TYR A 51 -2.29 11.99 1.01
CA TYR A 51 -2.97 13.28 0.87
C TYR A 51 -2.09 14.43 1.39
N LEU A 52 -1.56 14.29 2.62
CA LEU A 52 -0.69 15.30 3.21
C LEU A 52 0.61 15.50 2.43
N TYR A 53 1.12 14.48 1.74
CA TYR A 53 2.36 14.61 0.98
C TYR A 53 2.16 15.26 -0.40
N PHE A 54 1.10 14.89 -1.12
CA PHE A 54 0.89 15.26 -2.53
C PHE A 54 -0.06 16.44 -2.76
N ALA A 55 -0.95 16.78 -1.81
CA ALA A 55 -1.86 17.90 -1.99
C ALA A 55 -1.09 19.24 -2.07
N SER A 56 -1.43 20.06 -3.07
CA SER A 56 -0.65 21.24 -3.47
C SER A 56 -0.91 22.49 -2.63
N SER A 57 -2.07 22.63 -1.96
CA SER A 57 -2.38 23.71 -1.01
C SER A 57 -3.69 23.47 -0.25
N ASN A 58 -3.97 24.27 0.80
CA ASN A 58 -5.23 24.28 1.58
C ASN A 58 -5.65 22.94 2.22
N LYS A 59 -4.67 22.17 2.69
CA LYS A 59 -4.94 20.89 3.36
C LYS A 59 -5.76 21.11 4.63
N SER A 60 -6.80 20.33 4.83
CA SER A 60 -7.59 20.31 6.07
C SER A 60 -8.24 18.96 6.28
N ALA A 61 -8.74 18.72 7.50
CA ALA A 61 -9.52 17.52 7.78
C ALA A 61 -10.85 17.50 6.98
N ASP A 62 -11.44 18.67 6.72
CA ASP A 62 -12.65 18.83 5.91
C ASP A 62 -12.38 18.50 4.44
N ASP A 63 -11.35 19.08 3.84
CA ASP A 63 -10.97 18.80 2.45
C ASP A 63 -10.62 17.31 2.27
N PHE A 64 -9.89 16.71 3.23
CA PHE A 64 -9.63 15.27 3.19
C PHE A 64 -10.92 14.44 3.26
N HIS A 65 -11.89 14.84 4.08
CA HIS A 65 -13.18 14.15 4.19
C HIS A 65 -13.99 14.19 2.90
N GLU A 66 -14.08 15.37 2.26
CA GLU A 66 -14.77 15.55 0.98
C GLU A 66 -14.13 14.68 -0.11
N LYS A 67 -12.80 14.74 -0.24
CA LYS A 67 -12.06 13.94 -1.22
C LYS A 67 -12.20 12.43 -0.99
N VAL A 68 -12.19 11.98 0.26
CA VAL A 68 -12.42 10.56 0.58
C VAL A 68 -13.83 10.14 0.15
N THR A 69 -14.83 10.96 0.43
CA THR A 69 -16.24 10.67 0.09
C THR A 69 -16.43 10.58 -1.43
N GLU A 70 -15.85 11.53 -2.18
CA GLU A 70 -15.87 11.52 -3.65
C GLU A 70 -15.14 10.29 -4.21
N ALA A 71 -13.94 9.97 -3.70
CA ALA A 71 -13.17 8.81 -4.17
C ALA A 71 -13.91 7.48 -3.92
N LEU A 72 -14.58 7.35 -2.76
CA LEU A 72 -15.40 6.17 -2.45
C LEU A 72 -16.57 6.05 -3.42
N GLN A 73 -17.30 7.14 -3.69
CA GLN A 73 -18.41 7.12 -4.63
C GLN A 73 -17.97 6.73 -6.05
N LEU A 74 -16.85 7.28 -6.52
CA LEU A 74 -16.27 6.92 -7.82
C LEU A 74 -15.88 5.44 -7.87
N PHE A 75 -15.26 4.92 -6.82
CA PHE A 75 -14.85 3.52 -6.74
C PHE A 75 -16.05 2.57 -6.65
N GLU A 76 -17.05 2.89 -5.83
CA GLU A 76 -18.30 2.13 -5.70
C GLU A 76 -19.08 2.07 -7.02
N ASN A 77 -19.16 3.18 -7.75
CA ASN A 77 -19.77 3.21 -9.07
C ASN A 77 -19.06 2.28 -10.06
N CYS A 78 -17.72 2.23 -10.04
CA CYS A 78 -16.98 1.28 -10.88
C CYS A 78 -17.32 -0.18 -10.52
N MET A 79 -17.42 -0.48 -9.22
CA MET A 79 -17.72 -1.82 -8.71
C MET A 79 -19.13 -2.33 -9.06
N LEU A 80 -20.02 -1.47 -9.59
CA LEU A 80 -21.34 -1.89 -10.10
C LEU A 80 -21.23 -2.65 -11.43
N ASP A 81 -20.30 -2.24 -12.29
CA ASP A 81 -20.19 -2.74 -13.67
C ASP A 81 -18.94 -3.61 -13.89
N TYR A 82 -17.93 -3.47 -13.02
CA TYR A 82 -16.62 -4.08 -13.21
C TYR A 82 -16.15 -4.88 -11.99
N SER A 83 -15.18 -5.76 -12.22
CA SER A 83 -14.52 -6.51 -11.15
C SER A 83 -13.69 -5.59 -10.24
N LEU A 84 -13.38 -6.07 -9.04
CA LEU A 84 -12.43 -5.39 -8.14
C LEU A 84 -11.08 -5.12 -8.81
N ARG A 85 -10.55 -6.11 -9.54
CA ARG A 85 -9.25 -6.00 -10.20
C ARG A 85 -9.30 -4.96 -11.33
N ALA A 86 -10.36 -4.97 -12.13
CA ALA A 86 -10.61 -3.97 -13.17
C ALA A 86 -10.66 -2.55 -12.58
N CYS A 87 -11.42 -2.31 -11.52
CA CYS A 87 -11.49 -0.99 -10.88
C CYS A 87 -10.16 -0.54 -10.27
N VAL A 88 -9.40 -1.45 -9.65
CA VAL A 88 -8.08 -1.13 -9.06
C VAL A 88 -7.05 -0.71 -10.12
N TYR A 89 -7.08 -1.34 -11.29
CA TYR A 89 -6.16 -1.06 -12.39
C TYR A 89 -6.71 -0.07 -13.43
N ASN A 90 -7.90 0.48 -13.23
CA ASN A 90 -8.49 1.47 -14.13
C ASN A 90 -7.76 2.81 -13.99
N ASN A 91 -6.89 3.13 -14.94
CA ASN A 91 -6.10 4.36 -14.94
C ASN A 91 -6.98 5.62 -15.00
N SER A 92 -8.06 5.60 -15.78
CA SER A 92 -8.99 6.74 -15.88
C SER A 92 -9.68 7.01 -14.54
N LEU A 93 -10.15 5.97 -13.85
CA LEU A 93 -10.71 6.08 -12.50
C LEU A 93 -9.66 6.58 -11.50
N ASN A 94 -8.45 6.01 -11.55
CA ASN A 94 -7.35 6.38 -10.65
C ASN A 94 -6.94 7.84 -10.79
N ASN A 95 -7.00 8.41 -12.01
CA ASN A 95 -6.72 9.83 -12.26
C ASN A 95 -7.90 10.74 -11.90
N ALA A 96 -9.13 10.22 -11.94
CA ALA A 96 -10.33 10.97 -11.55
C ALA A 96 -10.49 11.05 -10.02
N MET A 97 -10.04 10.03 -9.28
CA MET A 97 -10.16 10.03 -7.82
C MET A 97 -9.27 11.10 -7.18
N PRO A 98 -9.81 11.94 -6.28
CA PRO A 98 -9.05 13.04 -5.66
C PRO A 98 -8.05 12.58 -4.59
N VAL A 99 -8.12 11.32 -4.18
CA VAL A 99 -7.15 10.64 -3.31
C VAL A 99 -6.91 9.22 -3.83
N ARG A 100 -5.69 8.69 -3.61
CA ARG A 100 -5.27 7.38 -4.13
C ARG A 100 -5.78 6.22 -3.27
N LEU A 101 -7.09 6.06 -3.18
CA LEU A 101 -7.79 5.05 -2.39
C LEU A 101 -7.33 3.62 -2.73
N GLN A 102 -7.26 3.30 -4.02
CA GLN A 102 -6.93 1.98 -4.56
C GLN A 102 -5.58 1.44 -4.08
N VAL A 103 -4.59 2.31 -3.81
CA VAL A 103 -3.24 1.90 -3.39
C VAL A 103 -3.25 1.17 -2.04
N GLY A 104 -4.28 1.40 -1.20
CA GLY A 104 -4.47 0.68 0.06
C GLY A 104 -5.02 -0.74 -0.09
N LEU A 105 -5.43 -1.15 -1.29
CA LEU A 105 -6.03 -2.47 -1.57
C LEU A 105 -4.95 -3.54 -1.76
N TYR A 106 -4.08 -3.70 -0.77
CA TYR A 106 -2.86 -4.51 -0.85
C TYR A 106 -3.08 -5.96 -1.25
N ALA A 107 -4.21 -6.55 -0.86
CA ALA A 107 -4.55 -7.94 -1.18
C ALA A 107 -4.64 -8.17 -2.70
N VAL A 108 -5.17 -7.19 -3.46
CA VAL A 108 -5.30 -7.28 -4.92
C VAL A 108 -3.90 -7.40 -5.53
N TYR A 109 -3.02 -6.46 -5.20
CA TYR A 109 -1.65 -6.44 -5.70
C TYR A 109 -0.87 -7.68 -5.26
N LEU A 110 -0.94 -8.06 -3.99
CA LEU A 110 -0.18 -9.19 -3.49
C LEU A 110 -0.61 -10.51 -4.14
N LEU A 111 -1.91 -10.71 -4.37
CA LEU A 111 -2.40 -11.92 -5.04
C LEU A 111 -1.87 -12.02 -6.47
N ASP A 112 -1.87 -10.92 -7.23
CA ASP A 112 -1.30 -10.87 -8.58
C ASP A 112 0.21 -11.17 -8.56
N TRP A 113 0.95 -10.63 -7.59
CA TRP A 113 2.37 -10.92 -7.42
C TRP A 113 2.65 -12.40 -7.07
N LEU A 114 1.77 -13.03 -6.28
CA LEU A 114 1.87 -14.44 -5.90
C LEU A 114 1.49 -15.42 -7.02
N THR A 115 0.95 -14.95 -8.15
CA THR A 115 0.72 -15.80 -9.33
C THR A 115 2.03 -16.18 -10.03
N VAL A 116 3.07 -15.38 -9.86
CA VAL A 116 4.37 -15.57 -10.53
C VAL A 116 5.53 -15.80 -9.57
N PHE A 117 5.49 -15.23 -8.36
CA PHE A 117 6.52 -15.43 -7.34
C PHE A 117 6.00 -16.31 -6.19
N SER A 118 6.86 -17.20 -5.68
CA SER A 118 6.54 -18.02 -4.52
C SER A 118 6.43 -17.18 -3.23
N LYS A 119 5.66 -17.65 -2.24
CA LYS A 119 5.46 -16.91 -0.97
C LYS A 119 6.77 -16.73 -0.21
N GLU A 120 7.70 -17.69 -0.34
CA GLU A 120 9.01 -17.71 0.30
C GLU A 120 9.94 -16.61 -0.24
N GLN A 121 9.66 -16.09 -1.43
CA GLN A 121 10.37 -14.95 -2.03
C GLN A 121 9.89 -13.60 -1.51
N PHE A 122 8.91 -13.56 -0.59
CA PHE A 122 8.44 -12.32 0.02
C PHE A 122 8.80 -12.22 1.49
N LEU A 123 9.34 -11.06 1.86
CA LEU A 123 9.30 -10.56 3.22
C LEU A 123 8.32 -9.38 3.30
N VAL A 124 7.15 -9.62 3.89
CA VAL A 124 6.16 -8.57 4.13
C VAL A 124 6.30 -8.07 5.57
N LEU A 125 6.53 -6.76 5.71
CA LEU A 125 6.72 -6.06 6.97
C LEU A 125 5.62 -5.02 7.18
N ARG A 126 5.30 -4.73 8.44
CA ARG A 126 4.51 -3.56 8.80
C ARG A 126 5.41 -2.39 9.15
N LEU A 127 5.08 -1.20 8.67
CA LEU A 127 5.79 0.02 8.98
C LEU A 127 5.68 0.35 10.47
N GLU A 128 4.55 0.04 11.11
CA GLU A 128 4.34 0.24 12.54
C GLU A 128 5.32 -0.61 13.38
N ASP A 129 5.54 -1.86 12.97
CA ASP A 129 6.52 -2.74 13.63
C ASP A 129 7.94 -2.23 13.42
N HIS A 130 8.27 -1.78 12.20
CA HIS A 130 9.57 -1.20 11.91
C HIS A 130 9.83 0.07 12.72
N ALA A 131 8.85 0.97 12.82
CA ALA A 131 8.96 2.19 13.60
C ALA A 131 9.09 1.92 15.11
N SER A 132 8.38 0.91 15.63
CA SER A 132 8.46 0.54 17.04
C SER A 132 9.75 -0.21 17.40
N ASN A 133 10.28 -1.01 16.48
CA ASN A 133 11.47 -1.82 16.69
C ASN A 133 12.23 -2.05 15.38
N VAL A 134 13.03 -1.04 15.01
CA VAL A 134 13.91 -1.08 13.83
C VAL A 134 14.88 -2.26 13.92
N SER A 135 15.41 -2.55 15.12
CA SER A 135 16.34 -3.66 15.31
C SER A 135 15.72 -5.00 14.94
N TYR A 136 14.55 -5.32 15.49
CA TYR A 136 13.83 -6.55 15.20
C TYR A 136 13.55 -6.73 13.70
N THR A 137 13.04 -5.68 13.05
CA THR A 137 12.70 -5.75 11.63
C THR A 137 13.94 -5.83 10.74
N MET A 138 15.04 -5.16 11.08
CA MET A 138 16.30 -5.28 10.33
C MET A 138 16.94 -6.66 10.48
N HIS A 139 16.83 -7.32 11.64
CA HIS A 139 17.24 -8.73 11.76
C HIS A 139 16.46 -9.64 10.81
N ARG A 140 15.14 -9.45 10.69
CA ARG A 140 14.31 -10.21 9.74
C ARG A 140 14.72 -9.97 8.29
N VAL A 141 15.03 -8.72 7.92
CA VAL A 141 15.55 -8.36 6.59
C VAL A 141 16.85 -9.10 6.29
N PHE A 142 17.80 -9.08 7.23
CA PHE A 142 19.10 -9.74 7.08
C PHE A 142 18.96 -11.26 6.96
N GLN A 143 18.14 -11.88 7.79
CA GLN A 143 17.84 -13.30 7.72
C GLN A 143 17.20 -13.67 6.37
N PHE A 144 16.19 -12.91 5.93
CA PHE A 144 15.51 -13.13 4.67
C PHE A 144 16.45 -13.02 3.47
N LEU A 145 17.35 -12.03 3.47
CA LEU A 145 18.37 -11.86 2.43
C LEU A 145 19.56 -12.81 2.56
N SER A 146 19.59 -13.67 3.58
CA SER A 146 20.72 -14.58 3.87
C SER A 146 22.05 -13.85 4.08
N LEU A 147 21.99 -12.67 4.71
CA LEU A 147 23.16 -11.85 5.04
C LEU A 147 23.77 -12.28 6.38
N GLY A 148 25.07 -12.00 6.56
CA GLY A 148 25.75 -12.20 7.84
C GLY A 148 25.18 -11.31 8.96
N PRO A 149 25.40 -11.65 10.24
CA PRO A 149 24.78 -10.94 11.37
C PRO A 149 25.19 -9.46 11.43
N LEU A 150 24.27 -8.62 11.91
CA LEU A 150 24.55 -7.21 12.17
C LEU A 150 25.42 -7.05 13.42
N SER A 151 26.52 -6.32 13.30
CA SER A 151 27.28 -5.87 14.48
C SER A 151 26.47 -4.82 15.27
N GLU A 152 26.76 -4.69 16.57
CA GLU A 152 26.14 -3.66 17.42
C GLU A 152 26.32 -2.25 16.85
N LYS A 153 27.48 -1.97 16.25
CA LYS A 153 27.77 -0.68 15.61
C LYS A 153 26.87 -0.44 14.40
N GLN A 154 26.70 -1.44 13.53
CA GLN A 154 25.78 -1.33 12.37
C GLN A 154 24.34 -1.14 12.82
N MET A 155 23.92 -1.89 13.85
CA MET A 155 22.58 -1.76 14.41
C MET A 155 22.34 -0.36 14.98
N ALA A 156 23.29 0.18 15.75
CA ALA A 156 23.20 1.51 16.32
C ALA A 156 23.15 2.62 15.26
N LEU A 157 23.82 2.44 14.11
CA LEU A 157 23.73 3.39 13.00
C LEU A 157 22.34 3.38 12.34
N MET A 158 21.76 2.18 12.16
CA MET A 158 20.42 2.04 11.59
C MET A 158 19.34 2.62 12.51
N THR A 159 19.39 2.33 13.81
CA THR A 159 18.37 2.81 14.76
C THR A 159 18.46 4.30 15.06
N LYS A 160 19.63 4.93 14.86
CA LYS A 160 19.82 6.39 15.05
C LYS A 160 19.59 7.21 13.79
N SER A 161 19.45 6.56 12.63
CA SER A 161 19.21 7.27 11.38
C SER A 161 17.84 7.96 11.43
N PRO A 162 17.76 9.26 11.11
CA PRO A 162 16.48 9.97 11.13
C PRO A 162 15.54 9.42 10.06
N ALA A 163 14.24 9.40 10.36
CA ALA A 163 13.24 9.02 9.38
C ALA A 163 13.25 10.00 8.19
N SER A 164 13.42 9.47 6.97
CA SER A 164 13.21 10.22 5.74
C SER A 164 11.72 10.35 5.42
N ASN A 165 11.35 11.36 4.62
CA ASN A 165 9.97 11.60 4.19
C ASN A 165 8.96 11.71 5.34
N ALA A 166 9.40 12.15 6.53
CA ALA A 166 8.51 12.46 7.62
C ALA A 166 7.58 13.63 7.23
N ARG A 167 6.36 13.66 7.80
CA ARG A 167 5.42 14.78 7.59
C ARG A 167 6.11 16.11 7.85
N ARG A 168 5.89 17.07 6.95
CA ARG A 168 6.40 18.44 7.08
C ARG A 168 5.79 19.09 8.34
N PRO A 169 6.48 20.03 9.00
CA PRO A 169 5.96 20.66 10.21
C PRO A 169 4.55 21.23 10.08
N GLU A 170 4.25 21.88 8.95
CA GLU A 170 2.93 22.43 8.64
C GLU A 170 1.84 21.35 8.58
N ASP A 171 2.15 20.17 8.02
CA ASP A 171 1.22 19.06 7.92
C ASP A 171 1.00 18.35 9.26
N ARG A 172 1.95 18.50 10.22
CA ARG A 172 1.77 17.98 11.59
C ARG A 172 0.77 18.82 12.37
N ASN A 173 0.76 20.13 12.14
CA ASN A 173 -0.13 21.07 12.83
C ASN A 173 -1.60 20.90 12.41
N LEU A 174 -1.88 20.32 11.24
CA LEU A 174 -3.24 19.96 10.80
C LEU A 174 -3.90 18.89 11.68
N GLY A 175 -3.10 18.10 12.40
CA GLY A 175 -3.62 17.08 13.29
C GLY A 175 -4.20 15.85 12.57
N PRO A 176 -5.00 15.03 13.28
CA PRO A 176 -5.61 13.83 12.72
C PRO A 176 -6.76 14.17 11.75
N MET A 177 -7.07 13.23 10.85
CA MET A 177 -8.32 13.27 10.08
C MET A 177 -9.54 13.21 11.00
N TRP A 178 -10.71 13.60 10.49
CA TRP A 178 -11.95 13.46 11.27
C TRP A 178 -12.22 12.01 11.69
N PRO A 179 -12.74 11.76 12.92
CA PRO A 179 -13.10 10.41 13.36
C PRO A 179 -14.10 9.70 12.44
N VAL A 180 -15.03 10.46 11.83
CA VAL A 180 -15.98 9.93 10.85
C VAL A 180 -15.27 9.45 9.58
N THR A 181 -14.32 10.23 9.05
CA THR A 181 -13.49 9.84 7.89
C THR A 181 -12.69 8.59 8.21
N GLN A 182 -12.07 8.52 9.39
CA GLN A 182 -11.33 7.34 9.83
C GLN A 182 -12.24 6.10 9.85
N ARG A 183 -13.45 6.21 10.40
CA ARG A 183 -14.39 5.08 10.47
C ARG A 183 -14.84 4.62 9.08
N ILE A 184 -15.20 5.54 8.19
CA ILE A 184 -15.59 5.22 6.81
C ILE A 184 -14.47 4.46 6.09
N LEU A 185 -13.23 4.96 6.18
CA LEU A 185 -12.08 4.29 5.57
C LEU A 185 -11.78 2.93 6.21
N GLN A 186 -11.92 2.81 7.54
CA GLN A 186 -11.78 1.53 8.23
C GLN A 186 -12.82 0.52 7.75
N ASP A 187 -14.07 0.93 7.58
CA ASP A 187 -15.15 0.08 7.09
C ASP A 187 -14.88 -0.35 5.64
N PHE A 188 -14.46 0.59 4.78
CA PHE A 188 -14.07 0.32 3.40
C PHE A 188 -12.91 -0.68 3.31
N TYR A 189 -11.81 -0.47 4.05
CA TYR A 189 -10.64 -1.35 3.97
C TYR A 189 -10.81 -2.69 4.70
N ARG A 190 -11.75 -2.81 5.64
CA ARG A 190 -11.95 -4.00 6.49
C ARG A 190 -11.98 -5.33 5.72
N PRO A 191 -12.84 -5.52 4.68
CA PRO A 191 -12.88 -6.79 3.95
C PRO A 191 -11.54 -7.10 3.26
N PHE A 192 -10.88 -6.09 2.71
CA PHE A 192 -9.61 -6.25 2.00
C PHE A 192 -8.44 -6.56 2.96
N ASN A 193 -8.41 -5.91 4.12
CA ASN A 193 -7.44 -6.19 5.18
C ASN A 193 -7.64 -7.58 5.78
N ALA A 194 -8.90 -8.04 5.92
CA ALA A 194 -9.19 -9.40 6.33
C ALA A 194 -8.66 -10.42 5.31
N LYS A 195 -8.83 -10.15 4.01
CA LYS A 195 -8.27 -10.99 2.94
C LYS A 195 -6.73 -10.99 2.97
N LEU A 196 -6.11 -9.82 3.14
CA LEU A 196 -4.65 -9.69 3.25
C LEU A 196 -4.11 -10.51 4.43
N ALA A 197 -4.71 -10.36 5.61
CA ALA A 197 -4.34 -11.11 6.81
C ALA A 197 -4.46 -12.62 6.60
N GLN A 198 -5.49 -13.08 5.86
CA GLN A 198 -5.64 -14.49 5.49
C GLN A 198 -4.51 -14.95 4.56
N VAL A 199 -4.20 -14.20 3.49
CA VAL A 199 -3.14 -14.53 2.52
C VAL A 199 -1.77 -14.61 3.20
N LEU A 200 -1.48 -13.66 4.09
CA LEU A 200 -0.23 -13.61 4.85
C LEU A 200 -0.18 -14.62 6.00
N ALA A 201 -1.34 -15.15 6.42
CA ALA A 201 -1.51 -15.92 7.65
C ALA A 201 -1.06 -15.15 8.90
N ASP A 202 -1.34 -13.84 8.93
CA ASP A 202 -0.96 -12.94 10.01
C ASP A 202 -2.08 -11.92 10.28
N LYS A 203 -2.71 -12.05 11.46
CA LYS A 203 -3.83 -11.20 11.89
C LYS A 203 -3.42 -9.74 12.10
N ALA A 204 -2.12 -9.45 12.26
CA ALA A 204 -1.62 -8.11 12.48
C ALA A 204 -1.83 -7.19 11.25
N PHE A 205 -1.97 -7.77 10.05
CA PHE A 205 -2.34 -7.08 8.82
C PHE A 205 -3.85 -6.85 8.66
N ALA A 206 -4.67 -7.21 9.65
CA ALA A 206 -6.08 -6.83 9.65
C ALA A 206 -6.29 -5.38 10.16
N TRP A 207 -5.25 -4.77 10.76
CA TRP A 207 -5.29 -3.45 11.42
C TRP A 207 -6.54 -3.21 12.28
N ARG A 208 -6.98 -4.26 12.99
CA ARG A 208 -8.06 -4.13 13.97
C ARG A 208 -7.53 -3.34 15.15
N LYS A 209 -8.09 -2.15 15.41
CA LYS A 209 -7.88 -1.48 16.69
C LYS A 209 -8.53 -2.35 17.77
N THR A 210 -7.75 -2.76 18.76
CA THR A 210 -8.24 -3.30 20.03
C THR A 210 -9.00 -2.23 20.80
#